data_AF-A0A0C9RBB8-F1
#
_entry.id   AF-A0A0C9RBB8-F1
#
_cell.length_a   1.000
_cell.length_b   1.000
_cell.length_c   1.000
_cell.angle_alpha   90.00
_cell.angle_beta   90.00
_cell.angle_gamma   90.00
#
_symmetry.space_group_name_H-M   'P 1'
#
loop_
_entity.id
_entity.type
_entity.pdbx_description
1 polymer ?
#
loop_
_entity_poly.entity_id
_entity_poly.type
_entity_poly.pdbx_seq_one_letter_code
_entity_poly.pdbx_strand_id
1 'polypeptide(L)'
;KSKQQTAAEEKPSAGLGGLFSTPNLRMKTLNVCLCWFANSLVYYGLSLSAGKLYGNPFLILFVMGLVEFPSYFTIMVVLDRLGRRPITSTLMIAGGLCCIVTAFIAQGSNTSTGIVMMGKLFIAGSFAVIYNYSAELFPTVVRNSAMGLGSMCARFSGALTPLITLLDSFDPKIPAVVFGIISLISGFWVMFLPETMNQPMPESLEDGENFGKGDTWFTQCAGRKPRRASSYPEDPEQMVPLKTIQK
;
A
#
# COMPACT_ATOMS: atom_id res chain seq x y z
N LYS A 1 53.49 -8.14 14.47
CA LYS A 1 53.10 -9.52 14.07
C LYS A 1 51.92 -9.90 14.97
N SER A 2 50.70 -10.18 14.54
CA SER A 2 50.08 -10.25 13.23
C SER A 2 48.57 -10.19 13.47
N LYS A 3 47.87 -9.39 12.66
CA LYS A 3 46.43 -9.44 12.41
C LYS A 3 45.95 -10.90 12.24
N GLN A 4 44.93 -11.30 12.99
CA GLN A 4 43.89 -12.25 12.59
C GLN A 4 42.59 -11.49 12.85
N GLN A 5 42.20 -10.57 11.96
CA GLN A 5 41.26 -10.85 10.87
C GLN A 5 40.05 -11.66 11.36
N THR A 6 39.24 -11.01 12.21
CA THR A 6 37.81 -11.21 12.29
C THR A 6 37.25 -11.09 10.86
N ALA A 7 37.04 -12.23 10.20
CA ALA A 7 36.18 -12.27 9.03
C ALA A 7 34.74 -12.10 9.52
N ALA A 8 34.39 -10.86 9.86
CA ALA A 8 33.01 -10.43 9.77
C ALA A 8 32.68 -10.54 8.27
N GLU A 9 31.91 -11.56 7.89
CA GLU A 9 31.19 -11.50 6.62
C GLU A 9 30.43 -10.18 6.61
N GLU A 10 30.86 -9.25 5.74
CA GLU A 10 30.12 -8.06 5.41
C GLU A 10 28.78 -8.52 4.81
N LYS A 11 27.76 -8.71 5.66
CA LYS A 11 26.38 -8.64 5.18
C LYS A 11 26.26 -7.27 4.52
N PRO A 12 26.00 -7.19 3.20
CA PRO A 12 25.96 -5.91 2.52
C PRO A 12 24.94 -5.05 3.26
N SER A 13 25.35 -3.85 3.66
CA SER A 13 24.49 -2.94 4.39
C SER A 13 23.22 -2.71 3.56
N ALA A 14 22.16 -3.39 3.95
CA ALA A 14 20.90 -3.41 3.21
C ALA A 14 20.14 -2.10 3.50
N GLY A 15 20.72 -0.98 3.09
CA GLY A 15 20.10 0.34 3.13
C GLY A 15 19.17 0.55 1.93
N LEU A 16 18.83 1.81 1.65
CA LEU A 16 17.98 2.18 0.50
C LEU A 16 18.46 1.59 -0.84
N GLY A 17 19.78 1.41 -1.03
CA GLY A 17 20.35 0.82 -2.25
C GLY A 17 19.90 -0.63 -2.50
N GLY A 18 19.62 -1.39 -1.45
CA GLY A 18 19.16 -2.78 -1.55
C GLY A 18 17.78 -2.92 -2.20
N LEU A 19 16.90 -1.90 -2.04
CA LEU A 19 15.56 -1.88 -2.66
C LEU A 19 15.60 -1.81 -4.18
N PHE A 20 16.65 -1.18 -4.72
CA PHE A 20 16.81 -0.95 -6.16
C PHE A 20 17.83 -1.89 -6.80
N SER A 21 18.45 -2.76 -6.02
CA SER A 21 19.51 -3.66 -6.50
C SER A 21 19.01 -4.71 -7.47
N THR A 22 17.81 -5.25 -7.26
CA THR A 22 17.25 -6.31 -8.10
C THR A 22 15.95 -5.86 -8.79
N PRO A 23 15.66 -6.38 -10.01
CA PRO A 23 14.60 -5.86 -10.85
C PRO A 23 13.19 -6.12 -10.28
N ASN A 24 12.94 -7.25 -9.62
CA ASN A 24 11.63 -7.54 -9.02
C ASN A 24 11.40 -6.67 -7.77
N LEU A 25 12.39 -6.55 -6.88
CA LEU A 25 12.31 -5.67 -5.71
C LEU A 25 12.08 -4.20 -6.11
N ARG A 26 12.73 -3.73 -7.17
CA ARG A 26 12.52 -2.37 -7.68
C ARG A 26 11.09 -2.15 -8.16
N MET A 27 10.51 -3.09 -8.91
CA MET A 27 9.12 -2.99 -9.37
C MET A 27 8.12 -3.00 -8.21
N LYS A 28 8.35 -3.86 -7.21
CA LYS A 28 7.57 -3.87 -5.96
C LYS A 28 7.66 -2.54 -5.24
N THR A 29 8.88 -2.01 -5.10
CA THR A 29 9.14 -0.71 -4.44
C THR A 29 8.42 0.43 -5.14
N LEU A 30 8.52 0.53 -6.46
CA LEU A 30 7.85 1.59 -7.24
C LEU A 30 6.33 1.53 -7.09
N ASN A 31 5.76 0.32 -7.14
CA ASN A 31 4.31 0.13 -7.00
C ASN A 31 3.84 0.48 -5.58
N VAL A 32 4.54 0.01 -4.55
CA VAL A 32 4.23 0.38 -3.16
C VAL A 32 4.35 1.89 -2.98
N CYS A 33 5.42 2.54 -3.45
CA CYS A 33 5.58 3.99 -3.40
C CYS A 33 4.42 4.74 -4.06
N LEU A 34 3.95 4.27 -5.23
CA LEU A 34 2.78 4.82 -5.91
C LEU A 34 1.51 4.66 -5.05
N CYS A 35 1.32 3.50 -4.40
CA CYS A 35 0.20 3.27 -3.50
C CYS A 35 0.20 4.18 -2.27
N TRP A 36 1.36 4.36 -1.65
CA TRP A 36 1.52 5.29 -0.53
C TRP A 36 1.25 6.73 -0.94
N PHE A 37 1.76 7.13 -2.11
CA PHE A 37 1.51 8.44 -2.69
C PHE A 37 0.02 8.65 -2.97
N ALA A 38 -0.63 7.73 -3.69
CA ALA A 38 -2.02 7.83 -4.08
C ALA A 38 -2.98 7.81 -2.89
N ASN A 39 -2.81 6.88 -1.93
CA ASN A 39 -3.66 6.83 -0.75
C ASN A 39 -3.55 8.11 0.08
N SER A 40 -2.33 8.59 0.33
CA SER A 40 -2.10 9.81 1.10
C SER A 40 -2.68 11.04 0.38
N LEU A 41 -2.48 11.15 -0.93
CA LEU A 41 -3.03 12.24 -1.75
C LEU A 41 -4.56 12.31 -1.64
N VAL A 42 -5.25 11.18 -1.85
CA VAL A 42 -6.71 11.13 -1.81
C VAL A 42 -7.23 11.32 -0.39
N TYR A 43 -6.57 10.70 0.61
CA TYR A 43 -6.94 10.82 2.01
C TYR A 43 -6.93 12.27 2.49
N TYR A 44 -5.84 12.99 2.22
CA TYR A 44 -5.74 14.40 2.57
C TYR A 44 -6.62 15.27 1.67
N GLY A 45 -6.76 14.94 0.39
CA GLY A 45 -7.59 15.68 -0.56
C GLY A 45 -9.06 15.70 -0.15
N LEU A 46 -9.61 14.54 0.23
CA LEU A 46 -10.97 14.43 0.76
C LEU A 46 -11.13 15.17 2.10
N SER A 47 -10.15 15.05 3.00
CA SER A 47 -10.19 15.74 4.29
C SER A 47 -10.12 17.27 4.16
N LEU A 48 -9.29 17.81 3.24
CA LEU A 48 -9.23 19.24 2.97
C LEU A 48 -10.48 19.77 2.26
N SER A 49 -11.14 18.91 1.48
CA SER A 49 -12.38 19.26 0.77
C SER A 49 -13.63 19.14 1.67
N ALA A 50 -13.50 18.59 2.89
CA ALA A 50 -14.62 18.42 3.82
C ALA A 50 -15.31 19.73 4.18
N GLY A 51 -14.57 20.85 4.20
CA GLY A 51 -15.13 22.18 4.46
C GLY A 51 -16.06 22.72 3.36
N LYS A 52 -16.02 22.13 2.16
CA LYS A 52 -16.86 22.53 1.02
C LYS A 52 -18.14 21.70 0.91
N LEU A 53 -18.26 20.63 1.70
CA LEU A 53 -19.42 19.75 1.69
C LEU A 53 -20.63 20.41 2.36
N TYR A 54 -21.82 19.95 1.98
CA TYR A 54 -23.07 20.49 2.53
C TYR A 54 -23.20 20.18 4.02
N GLY A 55 -23.32 21.23 4.85
CA GLY A 55 -23.56 21.13 6.28
C GLY A 55 -22.54 21.89 7.12
N ASN A 56 -22.49 21.58 8.42
CA ASN A 56 -21.51 22.17 9.31
C ASN A 56 -20.13 21.49 9.10
N PRO A 57 -19.08 22.23 8.74
CA PRO A 57 -17.78 21.65 8.41
C PRO A 57 -17.12 20.90 9.57
N PHE A 58 -17.35 21.34 10.82
CA PHE A 58 -16.83 20.66 12.01
C PHE A 58 -17.50 19.30 12.22
N LEU A 59 -18.82 19.22 12.02
CA LEU A 59 -19.55 17.96 12.11
C LEU A 59 -19.16 17.00 10.98
N ILE A 60 -19.00 17.51 9.76
CA ILE A 60 -18.57 16.69 8.62
C ILE A 60 -17.17 16.11 8.87
N LEU A 61 -16.24 16.93 9.36
CA LEU A 61 -14.89 16.45 9.70
C LEU A 61 -14.90 15.43 10.84
N PHE A 62 -15.76 15.64 11.86
CA PHE A 62 -15.97 14.67 12.93
C PHE A 62 -16.50 13.34 12.40
N VAL A 63 -17.49 13.36 11.52
CA VAL A 63 -18.04 12.15 10.88
C VAL A 63 -17.00 11.48 9.97
N MET A 64 -16.20 12.25 9.22
CA MET A 64 -15.10 11.71 8.41
C MET A 64 -14.11 10.90 9.25
N GLY A 65 -13.76 11.38 10.45
CA GLY A 65 -12.93 10.63 11.40
C GLY A 65 -13.65 9.41 11.98
N LEU A 66 -14.94 9.53 12.29
CA LEU A 66 -15.73 8.40 12.79
C LEU A 66 -15.86 7.25 11.77
N VAL A 67 -15.92 7.56 10.47
CA VAL A 67 -16.03 6.58 9.39
C VAL A 67 -14.76 5.71 9.25
N GLU A 68 -13.62 6.13 9.79
CA GLU A 68 -12.38 5.35 9.74
C GLU A 68 -12.43 4.11 10.64
N PHE A 69 -13.06 4.20 11.82
CA PHE A 69 -13.20 3.06 12.73
C PHE A 69 -13.91 1.84 12.12
N PRO A 70 -15.12 1.96 11.55
CA PRO A 70 -15.77 0.81 10.92
C PRO A 70 -15.03 0.33 9.67
N SER A 71 -14.32 1.23 8.97
CA SER A 71 -13.44 0.84 7.86
C SER A 71 -12.36 -0.12 8.36
N TYR A 72 -11.58 0.28 9.37
CA TYR A 72 -10.51 -0.54 9.92
C TYR A 72 -11.00 -1.85 10.52
N PHE A 73 -12.14 -1.83 11.22
CA PHE A 73 -12.74 -3.06 11.73
C PHE A 73 -13.11 -4.03 10.60
N THR A 74 -13.70 -3.52 9.52
CA THR A 74 -14.05 -4.34 8.35
C THR A 74 -12.80 -4.91 7.69
N ILE A 75 -11.76 -4.10 7.51
CA ILE A 75 -10.48 -4.57 6.95
C ILE A 75 -9.87 -5.65 7.81
N MET A 76 -9.86 -5.49 9.14
CA MET A 76 -9.32 -6.49 10.06
C MET A 76 -9.95 -7.87 9.86
N VAL A 77 -11.27 -7.94 9.64
CA VAL A 77 -11.99 -9.20 9.44
C VAL A 77 -11.80 -9.77 8.03
N VAL A 78 -11.70 -8.92 7.02
CA VAL A 78 -11.68 -9.32 5.60
C VAL A 78 -10.26 -9.65 5.11
N LEU A 79 -9.23 -9.01 5.70
CA LEU A 79 -7.83 -9.11 5.28
C LEU A 79 -7.28 -10.53 5.31
N ASP A 80 -7.67 -11.32 6.30
CA ASP A 80 -7.26 -12.72 6.42
C ASP A 80 -8.06 -13.69 5.54
N ARG A 81 -9.21 -13.26 5.00
CA ARG A 81 -10.06 -14.12 4.14
C ARG A 81 -9.84 -13.92 2.65
N LEU A 82 -9.69 -12.68 2.19
CA LEU A 82 -9.58 -12.36 0.76
C LEU A 82 -8.16 -12.12 0.28
N GLY A 83 -7.25 -11.73 1.18
CA GLY A 83 -5.85 -11.45 0.84
C GLY A 83 -5.57 -9.98 0.61
N ARG A 84 -4.29 -9.61 0.65
CA ARG A 84 -3.88 -8.21 0.73
C ARG A 84 -4.01 -7.51 -0.62
N ARG A 85 -3.75 -8.24 -1.72
CA ARG A 85 -3.79 -7.70 -3.08
C ARG A 85 -5.20 -7.34 -3.57
N PRO A 86 -6.20 -8.26 -3.60
CA PRO A 86 -7.55 -7.93 -4.07
C PRO A 86 -8.17 -6.81 -3.23
N ILE A 87 -7.98 -6.83 -1.92
CA ILE A 87 -8.53 -5.81 -1.03
C ILE A 87 -7.93 -4.45 -1.35
N THR A 88 -6.60 -4.32 -1.43
CA THR A 88 -5.95 -3.04 -1.74
C THR A 88 -6.41 -2.51 -3.11
N SER A 89 -6.42 -3.37 -4.14
CA SER A 89 -6.83 -2.97 -5.48
C SER A 89 -8.31 -2.53 -5.55
N THR A 90 -9.22 -3.31 -4.96
CA THR A 90 -10.66 -3.01 -4.97
C THR A 90 -11.01 -1.75 -4.20
N LEU A 91 -10.39 -1.53 -3.04
CA LEU A 91 -10.60 -0.32 -2.24
C LEU A 91 -10.08 0.93 -2.95
N MET A 92 -8.90 0.88 -3.57
CA MET A 92 -8.37 2.00 -4.34
C MET A 92 -9.24 2.31 -5.56
N ILE A 93 -9.68 1.29 -6.30
CA ILE A 93 -10.55 1.48 -7.46
C ILE A 93 -11.91 2.04 -7.01
N ALA A 94 -12.52 1.48 -5.98
CA ALA A 94 -13.81 1.95 -5.46
C ALA A 94 -13.71 3.38 -4.91
N GLY A 95 -12.65 3.70 -4.16
CA GLY A 95 -12.38 5.05 -3.66
C GLY A 95 -12.17 6.06 -4.80
N GLY A 96 -11.37 5.70 -5.80
CA GLY A 96 -11.15 6.52 -6.99
C GLY A 96 -12.42 6.77 -7.81
N LEU A 97 -13.25 5.74 -8.00
CA LEU A 97 -14.56 5.88 -8.63
C LEU A 97 -15.48 6.81 -7.85
N CYS A 98 -15.51 6.70 -6.51
CA CYS A 98 -16.30 7.61 -5.66
C CYS A 98 -15.84 9.07 -5.85
N CYS A 99 -14.54 9.33 -5.93
CA CYS A 99 -14.01 10.67 -6.20
C CYS A 99 -14.45 11.22 -7.57
N ILE A 100 -14.38 10.39 -8.61
CA ILE A 100 -14.80 10.79 -9.97
C ILE A 100 -16.31 11.04 -10.01
N VAL A 101 -17.12 10.13 -9.47
CA VAL A 101 -18.58 10.26 -9.44
C VAL A 101 -18.99 11.53 -8.69
N THR A 102 -18.31 11.85 -7.58
CA THR A 102 -18.56 13.09 -6.84
C THR A 102 -18.28 14.32 -7.70
N ALA A 103 -17.26 14.31 -8.56
CA ALA A 103 -16.95 15.44 -9.44
C ALA A 103 -18.07 15.76 -10.44
N PHE A 104 -18.88 14.77 -10.83
CA PHE A 104 -19.99 14.97 -11.77
C PHE A 104 -21.33 15.26 -11.09
N ILE A 105 -21.42 15.10 -9.77
CA ILE A 105 -22.63 15.38 -9.00
C ILE A 105 -22.58 16.83 -8.52
N ALA A 106 -23.74 17.49 -8.51
CA ALA A 106 -23.87 18.85 -7.99
C ALA A 106 -23.42 18.91 -6.52
N GLN A 107 -22.38 19.73 -6.26
CA GLN A 107 -21.92 20.02 -4.91
C GLN A 107 -23.06 20.68 -4.12
N GLY A 108 -23.22 20.31 -2.85
CA GLY A 108 -24.27 20.86 -1.99
C GLY A 108 -25.46 19.92 -1.74
N SER A 109 -25.43 18.69 -2.23
CA SER A 109 -26.46 17.68 -1.96
C SER A 109 -26.03 16.70 -0.87
N ASN A 110 -26.98 16.20 -0.07
CA ASN A 110 -26.71 15.11 0.89
C ASN A 110 -26.10 13.88 0.20
N THR A 111 -26.48 13.62 -1.05
CA THR A 111 -25.93 12.55 -1.88
C THR A 111 -24.44 12.74 -2.14
N SER A 112 -23.98 13.95 -2.46
CA SER A 112 -22.55 14.22 -2.65
C SER A 112 -21.74 13.96 -1.38
N THR A 113 -22.23 14.40 -0.22
CA THR A 113 -21.58 14.14 1.07
C THR A 113 -21.51 12.63 1.35
N GLY A 114 -22.58 11.88 1.10
CA GLY A 114 -22.60 10.42 1.29
C GLY A 114 -21.56 9.68 0.43
N ILE A 115 -21.39 10.07 -0.83
CA ILE A 115 -20.41 9.45 -1.74
C ILE A 115 -18.99 9.79 -1.30
N VAL A 116 -18.73 11.01 -0.83
CA VAL A 116 -17.41 11.39 -0.31
C VAL A 116 -17.08 10.64 0.99
N MET A 117 -18.06 10.45 1.88
CA MET A 117 -17.89 9.62 3.08
C MET A 117 -17.56 8.16 2.72
N MET A 118 -18.24 7.60 1.72
CA MET A 118 -17.95 6.25 1.21
C MET A 118 -16.56 6.16 0.56
N GLY A 119 -16.15 7.17 -0.21
CA GLY A 119 -14.79 7.27 -0.74
C GLY A 119 -13.74 7.33 0.37
N LYS A 120 -13.99 8.13 1.42
CA LYS A 120 -13.12 8.21 2.61
C LYS A 120 -13.01 6.87 3.32
N LEU A 121 -14.12 6.13 3.47
CA LEU A 121 -14.13 4.79 4.04
C LEU A 121 -13.20 3.86 3.28
N PHE A 122 -13.31 3.78 1.95
CA PHE A 122 -12.48 2.90 1.13
C PHE A 122 -11.00 3.28 1.17
N ILE A 123 -10.68 4.57 1.09
CA ILE A 123 -9.29 5.05 1.12
C ILE A 123 -8.66 4.86 2.50
N ALA A 124 -9.41 5.09 3.59
CA ALA A 124 -8.94 4.78 4.93
C ALA A 124 -8.59 3.28 5.05
N GLY A 125 -9.49 2.40 4.59
CA GLY A 125 -9.27 0.95 4.59
C GLY A 125 -8.03 0.57 3.79
N SER A 126 -7.89 1.07 2.56
CA SER A 126 -6.71 0.87 1.71
C SER A 126 -5.42 1.33 2.40
N PHE A 127 -5.47 2.47 3.11
CA PHE A 127 -4.34 2.98 3.88
C PHE A 127 -3.98 2.07 5.05
N ALA A 128 -4.91 1.36 5.70
CA ALA A 128 -4.55 0.36 6.71
C ALA A 128 -3.93 -0.90 6.10
N VAL A 129 -4.44 -1.35 4.95
CA VAL A 129 -3.93 -2.56 4.28
C VAL A 129 -2.51 -2.35 3.79
N ILE A 130 -2.19 -1.18 3.20
CA ILE A 130 -0.86 -0.95 2.61
C ILE A 130 0.28 -0.97 3.64
N TYR A 131 0.04 -0.59 4.91
CA TYR A 131 1.04 -0.70 5.98
C TYR A 131 1.37 -2.17 6.26
N ASN A 132 0.35 -3.01 6.39
CA ASN A 132 0.53 -4.46 6.60
C ASN A 132 1.16 -5.11 5.37
N TYR A 133 0.67 -4.77 4.19
CA TYR A 133 1.14 -5.34 2.93
C TYR A 133 2.60 -5.00 2.66
N SER A 134 3.01 -3.77 2.92
CA SER A 134 4.42 -3.35 2.80
C SER A 134 5.32 -4.12 3.78
N ALA A 135 4.85 -4.37 5.01
CA ALA A 135 5.61 -5.16 5.98
C ALA A 135 5.75 -6.64 5.56
N GLU A 136 4.74 -7.22 4.92
CA GLU A 136 4.78 -8.60 4.43
C GLU A 136 5.59 -8.75 3.13
N LEU A 137 5.61 -7.73 2.27
CA LEU A 137 6.22 -7.77 0.94
C LEU A 137 7.75 -7.62 0.95
N PHE A 138 8.29 -6.81 1.86
CA PHE A 138 9.72 -6.49 1.88
C PHE A 138 10.50 -7.35 2.88
N PRO A 139 11.72 -7.79 2.51
CA PRO A 139 12.54 -8.59 3.40
C PRO A 139 12.98 -7.80 4.62
N THR A 140 13.10 -8.48 5.75
CA THR A 140 13.39 -7.85 7.07
C THR A 140 14.58 -6.90 7.03
N VAL A 141 15.61 -7.23 6.24
CA VAL A 141 16.82 -6.42 6.05
C VAL A 141 16.59 -5.04 5.42
N VAL A 142 15.60 -4.88 4.52
CA VAL A 142 15.30 -3.60 3.83
C VAL A 142 13.90 -3.06 4.14
N ARG A 143 13.09 -3.80 4.91
CA ARG A 143 11.70 -3.47 5.22
C ARG A 143 11.54 -2.07 5.79
N ASN A 144 12.37 -1.71 6.77
CA ASN A 144 12.32 -0.37 7.37
C ASN A 144 12.66 0.73 6.36
N SER A 145 13.63 0.49 5.47
CA SER A 145 13.95 1.44 4.39
C SER A 145 12.80 1.58 3.39
N ALA A 146 12.12 0.48 3.08
CA ALA A 146 10.97 0.47 2.16
C ALA A 146 9.78 1.25 2.74
N MET A 147 9.46 1.00 4.01
CA MET A 147 8.43 1.73 4.76
C MET A 147 8.78 3.22 4.88
N GLY A 148 10.05 3.54 5.15
CA GLY A 148 10.53 4.92 5.19
C GLY A 148 10.37 5.62 3.84
N LEU A 149 10.74 4.97 2.74
CA LEU A 149 10.56 5.50 1.39
C LEU A 149 9.08 5.71 1.04
N GLY A 150 8.22 4.73 1.32
CA GLY A 150 6.77 4.87 1.14
C GLY A 150 6.19 6.04 1.93
N SER A 151 6.60 6.19 3.19
CA SER A 151 6.21 7.33 4.03
C SER A 151 6.69 8.67 3.44
N MET A 152 7.92 8.75 2.92
CA MET A 152 8.40 9.96 2.24
C MET A 152 7.53 10.31 1.02
N CYS A 153 7.17 9.32 0.19
CA CYS A 153 6.24 9.51 -0.93
C CYS A 153 4.86 10.00 -0.45
N ALA A 154 4.34 9.43 0.65
CA ALA A 154 3.10 9.90 1.26
C ALA A 154 3.20 11.36 1.74
N ARG A 155 4.28 11.75 2.43
CA ARG A 155 4.47 13.14 2.88
C ARG A 155 4.62 14.11 1.71
N PHE A 156 5.31 13.70 0.65
CA PHE A 156 5.40 14.47 -0.58
C PHE A 156 4.01 14.69 -1.20
N SER A 157 3.17 13.65 -1.27
CA SER A 157 1.77 13.81 -1.70
C SER A 157 0.96 14.74 -0.81
N GLY A 158 1.16 14.69 0.52
CA GLY A 158 0.50 15.57 1.48
C GLY A 158 0.87 17.05 1.25
N ALA A 159 2.13 17.34 0.89
CA ALA A 159 2.56 18.68 0.50
C ALA A 159 1.98 19.12 -0.85
N LEU A 160 1.81 18.20 -1.81
CA LEU A 160 1.18 18.48 -3.11
C LEU A 160 -0.34 18.64 -3.01
N THR A 161 -0.99 18.03 -2.02
CA THR A 161 -2.45 17.99 -1.93
C THR A 161 -3.08 19.39 -1.93
N PRO A 162 -2.66 20.36 -1.07
CA PRO A 162 -3.21 21.71 -1.10
C PRO A 162 -2.98 22.43 -2.43
N LEU A 163 -1.86 22.18 -3.11
CA LEU A 163 -1.58 22.75 -4.43
C LEU A 163 -2.56 22.24 -5.48
N ILE A 164 -2.88 20.95 -5.46
CA ILE A 164 -3.91 20.37 -6.33
C ILE A 164 -5.30 20.90 -5.97
N THR A 165 -5.62 21.04 -4.68
CA THR A 165 -6.89 21.61 -4.23
C THR A 165 -7.04 23.08 -4.63
N LEU A 166 -5.95 23.82 -4.83
CA LEU A 166 -6.00 25.21 -5.32
C LEU A 166 -6.53 25.31 -6.77
N LEU A 167 -6.38 24.25 -7.57
CA LEU A 167 -6.92 24.20 -8.95
C LEU A 167 -8.46 24.23 -8.98
N ASP A 168 -9.12 24.02 -7.83
CA ASP A 168 -10.56 24.23 -7.66
C ASP A 168 -11.03 25.64 -8.05
N SER A 169 -10.14 26.63 -8.00
CA SER A 169 -10.41 28.00 -8.46
C SER A 169 -10.69 28.11 -9.97
N PHE A 170 -10.17 27.17 -10.77
CA PHE A 170 -10.45 27.11 -12.21
C PHE A 170 -11.74 26.31 -12.49
N ASP A 171 -11.81 25.08 -11.97
CA ASP A 171 -13.01 24.25 -12.04
C ASP A 171 -13.05 23.34 -10.80
N PRO A 172 -14.16 23.36 -10.01
CA PRO A 172 -14.32 22.54 -8.81
C PRO A 172 -14.20 21.03 -9.03
N LYS A 173 -14.31 20.57 -10.29
CA LYS A 173 -14.24 19.15 -10.66
C LYS A 173 -12.80 18.65 -10.76
N ILE A 174 -11.85 19.52 -11.10
CA ILE A 174 -10.46 19.14 -11.42
C ILE A 174 -9.79 18.37 -10.26
N PRO A 175 -9.80 18.86 -9.00
CA PRO A 175 -9.12 18.16 -7.92
C PRO A 175 -9.68 16.76 -7.69
N ALA A 176 -11.01 16.62 -7.69
CA ALA A 176 -11.68 15.34 -7.49
C ALA A 176 -11.37 14.32 -8.60
N VAL A 177 -11.32 14.77 -9.86
CA VAL A 177 -10.93 13.93 -11.00
C VAL A 177 -9.46 13.52 -10.91
N VAL A 178 -8.56 14.43 -10.55
CA VAL A 178 -7.12 14.13 -10.39
C VAL A 178 -6.90 13.08 -9.29
N PHE A 179 -7.52 13.27 -8.12
CA PHE A 179 -7.47 12.29 -7.03
C PHE A 179 -8.00 10.93 -7.47
N GLY A 180 -9.12 10.92 -8.20
CA GLY A 180 -9.73 9.70 -8.74
C GLY A 180 -8.83 8.96 -9.72
N ILE A 181 -8.27 9.65 -10.72
CA ILE A 181 -7.40 9.06 -11.74
C ILE A 181 -6.14 8.46 -11.10
N ILE A 182 -5.48 9.20 -10.19
CA ILE A 182 -4.27 8.71 -9.50
C ILE A 182 -4.60 7.46 -8.67
N SER A 183 -5.74 7.45 -7.99
CA SER A 183 -6.21 6.29 -7.23
C SER A 183 -6.49 5.08 -8.12
N LEU A 184 -7.14 5.27 -9.28
CA LEU A 184 -7.40 4.21 -10.26
C LEU A 184 -6.11 3.62 -10.84
N ILE A 185 -5.17 4.47 -11.25
CA ILE A 185 -3.87 4.02 -11.78
C ILE A 185 -3.15 3.18 -10.73
N SER A 186 -3.12 3.65 -9.48
CA SER A 186 -2.48 2.91 -8.39
C SER A 186 -3.21 1.59 -8.09
N GLY A 187 -4.54 1.59 -8.02
CA GLY A 187 -5.33 0.38 -7.79
C GLY A 187 -5.16 -0.67 -8.89
N PHE A 188 -4.97 -0.23 -10.14
CA PHE A 188 -4.61 -1.12 -11.25
C PHE A 188 -3.18 -1.64 -11.10
N TRP A 189 -2.22 -0.79 -10.74
CA TRP A 189 -0.82 -1.21 -10.58
C TRP A 189 -0.66 -2.25 -9.47
N VAL A 190 -1.41 -2.15 -8.37
CA VAL A 190 -1.44 -3.14 -7.28
C VAL A 190 -1.73 -4.56 -7.78
N MET A 191 -2.46 -4.74 -8.87
CA MET A 191 -2.73 -6.06 -9.44
C MET A 191 -1.46 -6.80 -9.91
N PHE A 192 -0.38 -6.08 -10.20
CA PHE A 192 0.93 -6.65 -10.54
C PHE A 192 1.76 -7.07 -9.33
N LEU A 193 1.35 -6.69 -8.12
CA LEU A 193 2.01 -7.07 -6.88
C LEU A 193 1.66 -8.54 -6.55
N PRO A 194 2.56 -9.31 -5.91
CA PRO A 194 2.26 -10.70 -5.52
C PRO A 194 1.41 -10.77 -4.25
N GLU A 195 0.57 -11.78 -4.14
CA GLU A 195 -0.23 -12.02 -2.92
C GLU A 195 0.68 -12.48 -1.77
N THR A 196 0.45 -11.95 -0.57
CA THR A 196 1.26 -12.27 0.63
C THR A 196 0.55 -13.24 1.58
N MET A 197 -0.74 -13.50 1.40
CA MET A 197 -1.48 -14.42 2.26
C MET A 197 -0.85 -15.83 2.30
N ASN A 198 -0.63 -16.35 3.50
CA ASN A 198 -0.08 -17.69 3.78
C ASN A 198 1.31 -17.95 3.17
N GLN A 199 2.08 -16.90 2.87
CA GLN A 199 3.46 -17.02 2.42
C GLN A 199 4.42 -16.67 3.57
N PRO A 200 5.57 -17.37 3.69
CA PRO A 200 6.60 -16.96 4.65
C PRO A 200 7.14 -15.58 4.26
N MET A 201 7.37 -14.74 5.27
CA MET A 201 7.99 -13.43 5.04
C MET A 201 9.42 -13.62 4.55
N PRO A 202 9.85 -12.89 3.51
CA PRO A 202 11.23 -12.98 3.04
C PRO A 202 12.19 -12.43 4.11
N GLU A 203 13.28 -13.14 4.38
CA GLU A 203 14.29 -12.70 5.37
C GLU A 203 15.52 -12.11 4.68
N SER A 204 15.89 -12.63 3.50
CA SER A 204 17.05 -12.18 2.72
C SER A 204 16.66 -11.36 1.48
N LEU A 205 17.63 -10.65 0.90
CA LEU A 205 17.48 -9.93 -0.37
C LEU A 205 17.16 -10.89 -1.53
N GLU A 206 17.78 -12.08 -1.54
CA GLU A 206 17.54 -13.11 -2.55
C GLU A 206 16.13 -13.69 -2.44
N ASP A 207 15.65 -13.92 -1.22
CA ASP A 207 14.25 -14.32 -0.97
C ASP A 207 13.29 -13.25 -1.46
N GLY A 208 13.57 -11.97 -1.19
CA GLY A 208 12.74 -10.85 -1.65
C GLY A 208 12.65 -10.73 -3.18
N GLU A 209 13.74 -11.04 -3.90
CA GLU A 209 13.77 -11.08 -5.35
C GLU A 209 12.96 -12.27 -5.91
N ASN A 210 13.07 -13.44 -5.27
CA ASN A 210 12.35 -14.65 -5.68
C ASN A 210 10.87 -14.66 -5.25
N PHE A 211 10.52 -13.91 -4.22
CA PHE A 211 9.16 -13.80 -3.70
C PHE A 211 8.19 -13.31 -4.79
N GLY A 212 7.16 -14.09 -5.09
CA GLY A 212 6.12 -13.69 -6.04
C GLY A 212 6.55 -13.64 -7.51
N LYS A 213 7.67 -14.25 -7.92
CA LYS A 213 8.04 -14.36 -9.34
C LYS A 213 6.98 -15.16 -10.11
N GLY A 214 6.29 -14.48 -11.04
CA GLY A 214 5.21 -15.06 -11.84
C GLY A 214 3.84 -15.06 -11.16
N ASP A 215 3.73 -14.44 -9.98
CA ASP A 215 2.50 -14.38 -9.19
C ASP A 215 1.81 -13.02 -9.39
N THR A 216 1.11 -12.88 -10.51
CA THR A 216 0.37 -11.67 -10.88
C THR A 216 -1.13 -11.96 -10.84
N TRP A 217 -1.95 -10.92 -10.73
CA TRP A 217 -3.40 -11.07 -10.81
C TRP A 217 -3.84 -11.90 -12.03
N PHE A 218 -3.22 -11.67 -13.18
CA PHE A 218 -3.53 -12.36 -14.43
C PHE A 218 -3.16 -13.85 -14.41
N THR A 219 -2.09 -14.25 -13.70
CA THR A 219 -1.73 -15.66 -13.59
C THR A 219 -2.68 -16.42 -12.66
N GLN A 220 -3.16 -15.77 -11.59
CA GLN A 220 -4.15 -16.35 -10.68
C GLN A 220 -5.55 -16.41 -11.29
N CYS A 221 -6.01 -15.37 -11.99
CA CYS A 221 -7.28 -15.38 -12.74
C CYS A 221 -7.26 -16.38 -13.92
N ALA A 222 -6.11 -16.65 -14.52
CA ALA A 222 -5.95 -17.67 -15.56
C ALA A 222 -5.91 -19.11 -15.00
N GLY A 223 -6.15 -19.33 -13.70
CA GLY A 223 -6.16 -20.65 -13.07
C GLY A 223 -4.78 -21.33 -13.01
N ARG A 224 -3.71 -20.61 -13.34
CA ARG A 224 -2.34 -21.15 -13.22
C ARG A 224 -1.90 -20.95 -11.78
N LYS A 225 -1.77 -22.06 -11.03
CA LYS A 225 -1.13 -22.03 -9.71
C LYS A 225 0.24 -21.36 -9.86
N PRO A 226 0.57 -20.35 -9.06
CA PRO A 226 1.91 -19.80 -9.07
C PRO A 226 2.91 -20.91 -8.77
N ARG A 227 4.04 -20.88 -9.48
CA ARG A 227 5.12 -21.83 -9.31
C ARG A 227 5.64 -21.63 -7.88
N ARG A 228 5.21 -22.48 -6.93
CA ARG A 228 5.72 -22.53 -5.55
C ARG A 228 7.24 -22.66 -5.61
N ALA A 229 7.94 -21.55 -5.49
CA ALA A 229 9.36 -21.55 -5.19
C ALA A 229 9.49 -21.61 -3.67
N SER A 230 9.18 -22.76 -3.07
CA SER A 230 9.59 -22.98 -1.67
C SER A 230 11.06 -23.38 -1.71
N SER A 231 11.94 -22.43 -1.40
CA SER A 231 13.29 -22.72 -0.90
C SER A 231 13.25 -23.21 0.55
N TYR A 232 12.08 -23.13 1.20
CA TYR A 232 11.85 -23.63 2.54
C TYR A 232 11.29 -25.06 2.47
N PRO A 233 11.96 -26.05 3.10
CA PRO A 233 11.43 -27.40 3.22
C PRO A 233 10.09 -27.36 3.99
N GLU A 234 9.08 -28.07 3.48
CA GLU A 234 7.74 -28.14 4.07
C GLU A 234 7.71 -28.91 5.42
N ASP A 235 8.85 -29.47 5.86
CA ASP A 235 8.96 -30.23 7.11
C ASP A 235 9.29 -29.33 8.32
N PRO A 236 8.40 -29.22 9.33
CA PRO A 236 8.70 -28.55 10.59
C PRO A 236 9.81 -29.25 11.41
N GLU A 237 10.23 -30.46 11.03
CA GLU A 237 11.32 -31.22 11.68
C GLU A 237 12.73 -30.74 11.30
N GLN A 238 12.88 -29.84 10.32
CA GLN A 238 14.19 -29.26 9.94
C GLN A 238 14.52 -27.93 10.61
N MET A 239 13.85 -27.56 11.71
CA MET A 239 14.42 -26.55 12.61
C MET A 239 15.64 -27.15 13.30
N VAL A 240 16.82 -27.00 12.68
CA VAL A 240 18.09 -27.34 13.31
C VAL A 240 18.19 -26.54 14.61
N PRO A 241 18.24 -27.17 15.79
CA PRO A 241 18.39 -26.44 17.03
C PRO A 241 19.72 -25.66 17.00
N LEU A 242 19.68 -24.40 17.46
CA LEU A 242 20.85 -23.51 17.65
C LEU A 242 21.79 -24.02 18.76
N LYS A 243 22.26 -25.27 18.67
CA LYS A 243 23.19 -25.90 19.61
C LYS A 243 24.21 -26.76 18.88
N THR A 244 25.02 -26.15 18.01
CA THR A 244 26.31 -26.75 17.60
C THR A 244 27.32 -25.75 17.01
N ILE A 245 27.22 -24.45 17.33
CA ILE A 245 28.33 -23.50 17.11
C ILE A 245 29.07 -23.28 18.43
N GLN A 246 29.68 -24.35 18.94
CA GLN A 246 30.83 -24.26 19.85
C GLN A 246 31.70 -25.50 19.66
N LYS A 247 32.71 -25.37 18.81
CA LYS A 247 34.10 -25.74 19.09
C LYS A 247 35.02 -25.15 18.02
#